data_AF-A0A3D3XCM8-F1
#
_entry.id   AF-A0A3D3XCM8-F1
#
_cell.length_a   1.000
_cell.length_b   1.000
_cell.length_c   1.000
_cell.angle_alpha   90.00
_cell.angle_beta   90.00
_cell.angle_gamma   90.00
#
_symmetry.space_group_name_H-M   'P 1'
#
loop_
_entity.id
_entity.type
_entity.pdbx_description
1 polymer ?
#
loop_
_entity_poly.entity_id
_entity_poly.type
_entity_poly.pdbx_seq_one_letter_code
_entity_poly.pdbx_strand_id
1 'polypeptide(L)'
;MFLSRLPALLLLIGLSLALIGCDLKEATIVYDVDFPRADSDEAQGGGGDDGGSTPGGPVTPTNPNGSGASYTVSKTIANVYEDHSDNDSFTIVLSKAPTADVYVGITNPDTTEVSASPTSVVFGTGNWSTAQTISLIGVEDGIVDGNLATNLTVYIDNSTDSNYNTGIDNATVAVNSIDSSSISAITLTTTGGNSVTESSGTTDTFTVALATRPAQNVTVTLTSADTGEVTVAPSSVVFGTGNFSSAQTITLTAVEDFVVDGNQNVNISANATSTDISYNSIGSTTPVTVDDAAGPVL
;
A
#
# COMPACT_ATOMS: atom_id res chain seq x y z
N MET A 1 62.37 -18.91 13.26
CA MET A 1 62.42 -19.39 14.66
C MET A 1 62.81 -18.17 15.50
N PHE A 2 61.89 -17.32 15.91
CA PHE A 2 60.90 -17.50 17.00
C PHE A 2 59.61 -16.69 16.72
N LEU A 3 58.47 -17.28 17.08
CA LEU A 3 57.15 -16.65 17.24
C LEU A 3 56.99 -16.15 18.68
N SER A 4 56.30 -15.02 18.90
CA SER A 4 55.41 -14.77 20.07
C SER A 4 54.80 -13.35 19.95
N ARG A 5 53.63 -13.18 19.33
CA ARG A 5 52.28 -13.05 19.96
C ARG A 5 52.20 -12.01 21.09
N LEU A 6 51.67 -10.83 20.76
CA LEU A 6 51.07 -9.85 21.68
C LEU A 6 49.58 -10.20 21.90
N PRO A 7 49.02 -10.16 23.12
CA PRO A 7 47.57 -10.25 23.32
C PRO A 7 46.93 -8.85 23.33
N ALA A 8 45.81 -8.72 22.62
CA ALA A 8 44.92 -7.57 22.71
C ALA A 8 44.17 -7.59 24.04
N LEU A 9 44.25 -6.48 24.79
CA LEU A 9 43.57 -6.25 26.06
C LEU A 9 42.14 -5.78 25.77
N LEU A 10 41.16 -6.66 25.94
CA LEU A 10 39.74 -6.34 25.83
C LEU A 10 39.25 -5.80 27.19
N LEU A 11 38.89 -4.52 27.23
CA LEU A 11 38.36 -3.85 28.41
C LEU A 11 36.87 -4.19 28.56
N LEU A 12 36.52 -5.09 29.49
CA LEU A 12 35.14 -5.38 29.88
C LEU A 12 34.77 -4.48 31.08
N ILE A 13 33.91 -3.49 30.86
CA ILE A 13 33.33 -2.68 31.94
C ILE A 13 32.17 -3.49 32.53
N GLY A 14 32.40 -4.10 33.69
CA GLY A 14 31.34 -4.66 34.52
C GLY A 14 30.68 -3.53 35.32
N LEU A 15 29.44 -3.19 34.98
CA LEU A 15 28.62 -2.30 35.80
C LEU A 15 27.79 -3.16 36.77
N SER A 16 28.21 -3.21 38.03
CA SER A 16 27.37 -3.70 39.12
C SER A 16 26.31 -2.65 39.44
N LEU A 17 25.03 -2.99 39.31
CA LEU A 17 23.96 -2.21 39.93
C LEU A 17 23.38 -2.99 41.10
N ALA A 18 23.52 -2.39 42.28
CA ALA A 18 22.98 -2.86 43.54
C ALA A 18 21.45 -2.87 43.50
N LEU A 19 20.85 -3.95 44.00
CA LEU A 19 19.44 -4.02 44.34
C LEU A 19 19.15 -3.00 45.45
N ILE A 20 18.45 -1.93 45.11
CA ILE A 20 17.71 -1.12 46.08
C ILE A 20 16.24 -1.34 45.74
N GLY A 21 15.53 -1.95 46.67
CA GLY A 21 14.08 -2.16 46.57
C GLY A 21 13.38 -0.82 46.38
N CYS A 22 12.67 -0.71 45.26
CA CYS A 22 11.66 0.31 45.06
C CYS A 22 10.42 -0.39 44.51
N ASP A 23 9.31 -0.12 45.18
CA ASP A 23 7.98 -0.68 45.00
C ASP A 23 7.46 -0.41 43.57
N LEU A 24 7.50 -1.41 42.69
CA LEU A 24 6.91 -1.33 41.36
C LEU A 24 5.39 -1.53 41.48
N LYS A 25 4.67 -0.44 41.72
CA LYS A 25 3.28 -0.36 41.27
C LYS A 25 3.29 -0.35 39.75
N GLU A 26 2.49 -1.24 39.17
CA GLU A 26 2.26 -1.40 37.74
C GLU A 26 2.06 -0.03 37.08
N ALA A 27 3.03 0.39 36.27
CA ALA A 27 2.91 1.53 35.40
C ALA A 27 2.40 1.02 34.05
N THR A 28 1.14 1.30 33.75
CA THR A 28 0.60 1.24 32.40
C THR A 28 1.41 2.19 31.53
N ILE A 29 2.21 1.65 30.61
CA ILE A 29 2.84 2.45 29.57
C ILE A 29 1.75 2.78 28.56
N VAL A 30 1.26 4.02 28.61
CA VAL A 30 0.50 4.61 27.51
C VAL A 30 1.54 5.07 26.50
N TYR A 31 1.59 4.43 25.34
CA TYR A 31 2.31 4.99 24.21
C TYR A 31 1.52 6.20 23.72
N ASP A 32 2.01 7.40 24.04
CA ASP A 32 1.66 8.60 23.30
C ASP A 32 2.48 8.55 22.00
N VAL A 33 1.90 7.93 20.98
CA VAL A 33 2.40 8.04 19.61
C VAL A 33 1.92 9.38 19.09
N ASP A 34 2.72 10.41 19.34
CA ASP A 34 2.71 11.63 18.53
C ASP A 34 3.07 11.20 17.10
N PHE A 35 2.04 10.98 16.27
CA PHE A 35 2.24 10.83 14.84
C PHE A 35 2.77 12.18 14.33
N PRO A 36 3.90 12.21 13.61
CA PRO A 36 4.35 13.45 12.99
C PRO A 36 3.24 13.94 12.06
N ARG A 37 2.81 15.18 12.26
CA ARG A 37 1.95 15.90 11.31
C ARG A 37 2.56 15.74 9.92
N ALA A 38 1.73 15.30 8.97
CA ALA A 38 2.00 15.57 7.57
C ALA A 38 2.19 17.09 7.45
N ASP A 39 3.38 17.47 7.00
CA ASP A 39 3.77 18.83 6.74
C ASP A 39 2.71 19.53 5.88
N SER A 40 2.26 20.68 6.34
CA SER A 40 1.46 21.62 5.56
C SER A 40 1.83 23.04 5.97
N ASP A 41 3.08 23.41 5.69
CA ASP A 41 3.38 24.82 5.44
C ASP A 41 2.77 25.23 4.08
N GLU A 42 1.52 25.67 4.09
CA GLU A 42 1.18 27.01 3.56
C GLU A 42 -0.20 27.48 4.05
N ALA A 43 -0.17 28.62 4.73
CA ALA A 43 -1.33 29.30 5.26
C ALA A 43 -2.11 30.05 4.16
N GLN A 44 -3.44 29.89 4.15
CA GLN A 44 -4.46 30.96 4.28
C GLN A 44 -5.81 30.53 3.69
N GLY A 45 -6.78 30.30 4.59
CA GLY A 45 -8.16 30.77 4.46
C GLY A 45 -9.09 30.10 3.44
N GLY A 46 -10.03 29.30 3.95
CA GLY A 46 -11.30 29.02 3.25
C GLY A 46 -11.83 27.62 3.55
N GLY A 47 -12.90 27.54 4.35
CA GLY A 47 -13.48 26.27 4.81
C GLY A 47 -13.94 25.35 3.69
N GLY A 48 -13.55 24.09 3.80
CA GLY A 48 -14.13 22.93 3.14
C GLY A 48 -14.06 21.78 4.14
N ASP A 49 -15.21 21.15 4.35
CA ASP A 49 -15.41 19.94 5.16
C ASP A 49 -14.59 18.81 4.52
N ASP A 50 -13.43 18.50 5.09
CA ASP A 50 -12.61 17.35 4.67
C ASP A 50 -12.75 16.26 5.73
N GLY A 51 -13.42 15.18 5.34
CA GLY A 51 -13.94 14.09 6.18
C GLY A 51 -12.86 13.19 6.79
N GLY A 52 -11.94 13.79 7.54
CA GLY A 52 -11.00 13.08 8.40
C GLY A 52 -11.75 12.38 9.53
N SER A 53 -12.25 11.18 9.24
CA SER A 53 -12.90 10.31 10.21
C SER A 53 -11.91 9.98 11.32
N THR A 54 -12.07 10.59 12.50
CA THR A 54 -11.33 10.18 13.69
C THR A 54 -11.55 8.67 13.88
N PRO A 55 -10.49 7.85 14.06
CA PRO A 55 -10.66 6.42 14.31
C PRO A 55 -11.68 6.22 15.43
N GLY A 56 -12.82 5.60 15.09
CA GLY A 56 -13.89 5.39 16.05
C GLY A 56 -13.35 4.56 17.21
N GLY A 57 -13.46 5.08 18.44
CA GLY A 57 -12.87 4.46 19.62
C GLY A 57 -13.44 3.07 19.94
N PRO A 58 -12.89 2.40 20.98
CA PRO A 58 -13.35 1.09 21.39
C PRO A 58 -14.83 1.11 21.78
N VAL A 59 -15.53 0.03 21.45
CA VAL A 59 -16.94 -0.17 21.82
C VAL A 59 -17.14 -1.48 22.56
N THR A 60 -17.97 -1.41 23.60
CA THR A 60 -18.42 -2.57 24.37
C THR A 60 -19.93 -2.67 24.20
N PRO A 61 -20.44 -3.67 23.47
CA PRO A 61 -21.88 -3.85 23.31
C PRO A 61 -22.56 -4.06 24.64
N THR A 62 -23.83 -3.67 24.73
CA THR A 62 -24.56 -3.85 25.97
C THR A 62 -25.00 -5.30 26.13
N ASN A 63 -25.12 -5.72 27.38
CA ASN A 63 -25.76 -6.98 27.74
C ASN A 63 -26.88 -6.70 28.74
N PRO A 64 -28.15 -6.65 28.29
CA PRO A 64 -29.30 -6.36 29.12
C PRO A 64 -29.67 -7.53 30.04
N ASN A 65 -29.02 -8.70 29.93
CA ASN A 65 -29.30 -9.85 30.80
C ASN A 65 -28.78 -9.68 32.24
N GLY A 66 -28.02 -8.61 32.53
CA GLY A 66 -27.53 -8.28 33.87
C GLY A 66 -26.35 -9.13 34.37
N SER A 67 -25.78 -10.01 33.53
CA SER A 67 -24.65 -10.87 33.90
C SER A 67 -23.32 -10.13 34.07
N GLY A 68 -23.22 -8.90 33.54
CA GLY A 68 -21.98 -8.13 33.44
C GLY A 68 -20.98 -8.66 32.39
N ALA A 69 -21.36 -9.69 31.62
CA ALA A 69 -20.55 -10.20 30.51
C ALA A 69 -20.83 -9.42 29.22
N SER A 70 -19.76 -9.07 28.51
CA SER A 70 -19.77 -8.50 27.17
C SER A 70 -18.41 -8.78 26.51
N TYR A 71 -18.20 -8.24 25.32
CA TYR A 71 -16.91 -8.15 24.66
C TYR A 71 -16.62 -6.69 24.28
N THR A 72 -15.36 -6.37 24.03
CA THR A 72 -14.94 -5.06 23.52
C THR A 72 -14.27 -5.24 22.18
N VAL A 73 -14.67 -4.40 21.21
CA VAL A 73 -13.96 -4.22 19.95
C VAL A 73 -13.08 -2.98 20.09
N SER A 74 -11.79 -3.08 19.73
CA SER A 74 -10.82 -1.99 19.98
C SER A 74 -11.08 -0.70 19.22
N LYS A 75 -11.85 -0.77 18.12
CA LYS A 75 -12.23 0.37 17.29
C LYS A 75 -13.46 0.07 16.44
N THR A 76 -14.14 1.12 15.99
CA THR A 76 -15.37 1.04 15.17
C THR A 76 -15.18 1.53 13.74
N ILE A 77 -14.05 2.17 13.44
CA ILE A 77 -13.69 2.58 12.09
C ILE A 77 -12.30 2.01 11.79
N ALA A 78 -12.17 1.39 10.62
CA ALA A 78 -10.90 0.94 10.05
C ALA A 78 -10.79 1.47 8.62
N ASN A 79 -9.57 1.67 8.14
CA ASN A 79 -9.34 2.00 6.74
C ASN A 79 -8.42 0.94 6.15
N VAL A 80 -8.76 0.42 4.99
CA VAL A 80 -7.90 -0.46 4.20
C VAL A 80 -7.74 0.13 2.81
N TYR A 81 -6.70 -0.28 2.10
CA TYR A 81 -6.36 0.25 0.78
C TYR A 81 -6.24 -0.91 -0.19
N GLU A 82 -6.85 -0.80 -1.36
CA GLU A 82 -6.82 -1.85 -2.39
C GLU A 82 -5.47 -1.94 -3.10
N ASP A 83 -4.81 -0.80 -3.25
CA ASP A 83 -3.52 -0.65 -3.92
C ASP A 83 -2.34 -0.53 -2.96
N HIS A 84 -2.50 -0.78 -1.65
CA HIS A 84 -1.41 -0.77 -0.64
C HIS A 84 -1.42 -2.03 0.24
N SER A 85 -0.27 -2.41 0.80
CA SER A 85 -0.19 -3.47 1.82
C SER A 85 -0.52 -2.96 3.22
N ASP A 86 -1.12 -1.77 3.29
CA ASP A 86 -1.45 -1.08 4.52
C ASP A 86 -2.70 -1.74 5.10
N ASN A 87 -2.42 -2.77 5.87
CA ASN A 87 -3.41 -3.59 6.54
C ASN A 87 -3.75 -2.94 7.87
N ASP A 88 -5.05 -2.76 8.11
CA ASP A 88 -5.54 -2.31 9.39
C ASP A 88 -6.06 -3.51 10.20
N SER A 89 -6.24 -3.35 11.50
CA SER A 89 -6.74 -4.44 12.34
C SER A 89 -7.50 -3.93 13.55
N PHE A 90 -8.46 -4.72 14.02
CA PHE A 90 -9.10 -4.50 15.31
C PHE A 90 -8.89 -5.71 16.21
N THR A 91 -9.07 -5.52 17.50
CA THR A 91 -9.02 -6.63 18.46
C THR A 91 -10.36 -6.83 19.16
N ILE A 92 -10.59 -8.06 19.60
CA ILE A 92 -11.74 -8.47 20.41
C ILE A 92 -11.22 -8.98 21.75
N VAL A 93 -11.87 -8.63 22.86
CA VAL A 93 -11.58 -9.19 24.21
C VAL A 93 -12.86 -9.33 25.03
N LEU A 94 -12.95 -10.34 25.89
CA LEU A 94 -14.11 -10.50 26.78
C LEU A 94 -13.97 -9.65 28.05
N SER A 95 -15.08 -9.11 28.56
CA SER A 95 -15.10 -8.31 29.80
C SER A 95 -15.15 -9.15 31.08
N LYS A 96 -15.44 -10.45 30.97
CA LYS A 96 -15.64 -11.37 32.09
C LYS A 96 -15.11 -12.75 31.75
N ALA A 97 -14.53 -13.43 32.74
CA ALA A 97 -14.09 -14.81 32.58
C ALA A 97 -15.30 -15.72 32.25
N PRO A 98 -15.26 -16.47 31.15
CA PRO A 98 -16.29 -17.45 30.84
C PRO A 98 -16.02 -18.76 31.62
N THR A 99 -17.06 -19.57 31.74
CA THR A 99 -17.08 -20.92 32.32
C THR A 99 -17.10 -22.03 31.26
N ALA A 100 -17.42 -21.70 30.01
CA ALA A 100 -17.32 -22.53 28.82
C ALA A 100 -16.82 -21.69 27.63
N ASP A 101 -16.39 -22.32 26.54
CA ASP A 101 -15.87 -21.58 25.38
C ASP A 101 -16.94 -20.63 24.79
N VAL A 102 -16.49 -19.43 24.44
CA VAL A 102 -17.27 -18.38 23.80
C VAL A 102 -16.71 -18.17 22.40
N TYR A 103 -17.53 -18.44 21.39
CA TYR A 103 -17.23 -18.21 19.99
C TYR A 103 -17.70 -16.81 19.62
N VAL A 104 -16.80 -16.01 19.04
CA VAL A 104 -17.13 -14.68 18.52
C VAL A 104 -16.93 -14.71 17.02
N GLY A 105 -18.01 -14.54 16.27
CA GLY A 105 -18.04 -14.55 14.81
C GLY A 105 -17.94 -13.15 14.21
N ILE A 106 -17.43 -13.08 12.98
CA ILE A 106 -17.41 -11.89 12.14
C ILE A 106 -18.15 -12.20 10.84
N THR A 107 -19.22 -11.45 10.55
CA THR A 107 -19.88 -11.47 9.25
C THR A 107 -19.36 -10.31 8.41
N ASN A 108 -18.87 -10.64 7.22
CA ASN A 108 -18.54 -9.69 6.18
C ASN A 108 -19.56 -9.77 5.04
N PRO A 109 -20.38 -8.74 4.79
CA PRO A 109 -21.34 -8.75 3.68
C PRO A 109 -20.68 -8.55 2.31
N ASP A 110 -19.46 -8.02 2.27
CA ASP A 110 -18.76 -7.69 1.03
C ASP A 110 -17.29 -8.12 1.08
N THR A 111 -17.03 -9.29 0.49
CA THR A 111 -15.68 -9.85 0.42
C THR A 111 -14.92 -9.43 -0.84
N THR A 112 -15.56 -8.70 -1.76
CA THR A 112 -14.84 -8.16 -2.93
C THR A 112 -14.08 -6.89 -2.57
N GLU A 113 -14.50 -6.19 -1.51
CA GLU A 113 -13.86 -4.97 -0.99
C GLU A 113 -12.85 -5.22 0.13
N VAL A 114 -13.23 -6.09 1.08
CA VAL A 114 -12.48 -6.26 2.32
C VAL A 114 -12.35 -7.74 2.64
N SER A 115 -11.16 -8.18 3.03
CA SER A 115 -10.91 -9.49 3.61
C SER A 115 -10.64 -9.37 5.10
N ALA A 116 -11.30 -10.20 5.91
CA ALA A 116 -11.11 -10.26 7.36
C ALA A 116 -10.60 -11.64 7.77
N SER A 117 -9.53 -11.70 8.56
CA SER A 117 -8.94 -12.96 9.02
C SER A 117 -8.37 -12.86 10.45
N PRO A 118 -8.70 -13.81 11.36
CA PRO A 118 -9.69 -14.88 11.17
C PRO A 118 -11.14 -14.35 11.15
N THR A 119 -12.10 -15.11 10.63
CA THR A 119 -13.53 -14.77 10.65
C THR A 119 -14.26 -15.21 11.93
N SER A 120 -13.56 -15.89 12.84
CA SER A 120 -14.05 -16.25 14.16
C SER A 120 -12.90 -16.43 15.14
N VAL A 121 -13.12 -16.10 16.41
CA VAL A 121 -12.16 -16.31 17.50
C VAL A 121 -12.84 -17.03 18.67
N VAL A 122 -12.05 -17.77 19.46
CA VAL A 122 -12.55 -18.56 20.60
C VAL A 122 -11.91 -18.08 21.89
N PHE A 123 -12.73 -17.76 22.88
CA PHE A 123 -12.31 -17.38 24.22
C PHE A 123 -12.77 -18.44 25.23
N GLY A 124 -11.81 -19.04 25.92
CA GLY A 124 -12.02 -19.91 27.08
C GLY A 124 -11.43 -19.33 28.35
N THR A 125 -11.40 -20.14 29.41
CA THR A 125 -10.96 -19.74 30.76
C THR A 125 -9.52 -19.23 30.83
N GLY A 126 -8.66 -19.65 29.89
CA GLY A 126 -7.24 -19.29 29.87
C GLY A 126 -6.86 -18.08 29.01
N ASN A 127 -7.74 -17.60 28.13
CA ASN A 127 -7.41 -16.54 27.17
C ASN A 127 -8.48 -15.44 27.05
N TRP A 128 -9.58 -15.50 27.82
CA TRP A 128 -10.70 -14.53 27.73
C TRP A 128 -10.30 -13.06 27.82
N SER A 129 -9.28 -12.75 28.63
CA SER A 129 -8.76 -11.38 28.84
C SER A 129 -7.62 -11.01 27.90
N THR A 130 -7.20 -11.92 27.03
CA THR A 130 -6.16 -11.65 26.02
C THR A 130 -6.84 -11.21 24.73
N ALA A 131 -6.53 -10.02 24.25
CA ALA A 131 -7.10 -9.50 23.02
C ALA A 131 -6.71 -10.38 21.82
N GLN A 132 -7.68 -10.75 21.00
CA GLN A 132 -7.46 -11.48 19.75
C GLN A 132 -7.60 -10.53 18.56
N THR A 133 -6.61 -10.54 17.68
CA THR A 133 -6.53 -9.63 16.53
C THR A 133 -7.25 -10.19 15.32
N ILE A 134 -8.06 -9.35 14.68
CA ILE A 134 -8.65 -9.56 13.37
C ILE A 134 -7.93 -8.64 12.38
N SER A 135 -7.21 -9.22 11.44
CA SER A 135 -6.54 -8.49 10.36
C SER A 135 -7.54 -8.18 9.24
N LEU A 136 -7.48 -6.95 8.74
CA LEU A 136 -8.25 -6.46 7.61
C LEU A 136 -7.31 -6.13 6.46
N ILE A 137 -7.71 -6.51 5.25
CA ILE A 137 -6.96 -6.26 4.01
C ILE A 137 -7.96 -5.76 2.97
N GLY A 138 -7.63 -4.67 2.27
CA GLY A 138 -8.39 -4.20 1.11
C GLY A 138 -8.20 -5.16 -0.05
N VAL A 139 -9.27 -5.45 -0.79
CA VAL A 139 -9.25 -6.41 -1.89
C VAL A 139 -9.42 -5.63 -3.19
N GLU A 140 -8.34 -5.55 -3.97
CA GLU A 140 -8.39 -5.00 -5.33
C GLU A 140 -9.28 -5.88 -6.22
N ASP A 141 -10.36 -5.29 -6.72
CA ASP A 141 -11.33 -5.97 -7.58
C ASP A 141 -11.24 -5.55 -9.07
N GLY A 142 -10.42 -4.54 -9.37
CA GLY A 142 -10.19 -4.02 -10.72
C GLY A 142 -11.28 -3.07 -11.22
N ILE A 143 -12.14 -2.56 -10.34
CA ILE A 143 -13.22 -1.62 -10.67
C ILE A 143 -12.95 -0.31 -9.93
N VAL A 144 -12.79 0.78 -10.69
CA VAL A 144 -12.76 2.13 -10.09
C VAL A 144 -14.20 2.55 -9.78
N ASP A 145 -14.63 2.36 -8.55
CA ASP A 145 -15.96 2.77 -8.07
C ASP A 145 -15.92 3.76 -6.90
N GLY A 146 -14.72 4.17 -6.49
CA GLY A 146 -14.47 5.11 -5.40
C GLY A 146 -14.55 4.46 -4.02
N ASN A 147 -14.14 5.19 -2.99
CA ASN A 147 -14.09 4.63 -1.63
C ASN A 147 -15.45 4.07 -1.18
N LEU A 148 -15.47 2.79 -0.81
CA LEU A 148 -16.65 2.09 -0.34
C LEU A 148 -16.55 1.72 1.14
N ALA A 149 -17.65 1.88 1.87
CA ALA A 149 -17.72 1.54 3.29
C ALA A 149 -18.47 0.22 3.51
N THR A 150 -17.78 -0.77 4.06
CA THR A 150 -18.31 -2.09 4.40
C THR A 150 -18.48 -2.24 5.90
N ASN A 151 -19.69 -2.60 6.35
CA ASN A 151 -19.99 -2.77 7.77
C ASN A 151 -19.82 -4.24 8.19
N LEU A 152 -18.70 -4.56 8.84
CA LEU A 152 -18.50 -5.86 9.47
C LEU A 152 -19.33 -5.97 10.75
N THR A 153 -19.99 -7.11 10.94
CA THR A 153 -20.75 -7.41 12.17
C THR A 153 -19.97 -8.40 13.02
N VAL A 154 -19.60 -8.00 14.24
CA VAL A 154 -19.04 -8.88 15.28
C VAL A 154 -20.19 -9.32 16.19
N TYR A 155 -20.28 -10.61 16.51
CA TYR A 155 -21.37 -11.18 17.32
C TYR A 155 -20.91 -12.39 18.13
N ILE A 156 -21.65 -12.72 19.20
CA ILE A 156 -21.47 -13.98 19.91
C ILE A 156 -22.19 -15.10 19.14
N ASP A 157 -21.45 -16.10 18.68
CA ASP A 157 -22.00 -17.25 17.98
C ASP A 157 -22.41 -18.34 18.97
N ASN A 158 -23.70 -18.38 19.31
CA ASN A 158 -24.38 -19.48 20.02
C ASN A 158 -23.57 -20.11 21.16
N SER A 159 -23.12 -19.30 22.12
CA SER A 159 -22.34 -19.80 23.25
C SER A 159 -23.17 -20.68 24.19
N THR A 160 -22.58 -21.76 24.69
CA THR A 160 -23.14 -22.56 25.79
C THR A 160 -22.86 -21.97 27.17
N ASP A 161 -22.03 -20.92 27.25
CA ASP A 161 -21.73 -20.24 28.50
C ASP A 161 -22.92 -19.41 28.99
N SER A 162 -23.35 -19.63 30.23
CA SER A 162 -24.53 -18.96 30.80
C SER A 162 -24.45 -17.42 30.85
N ASN A 163 -23.25 -16.83 30.82
CA ASN A 163 -23.10 -15.37 30.78
C ASN A 163 -23.17 -14.81 29.36
N TYR A 164 -22.83 -15.63 28.35
CA TYR A 164 -22.69 -15.23 26.95
C TYR A 164 -23.76 -15.80 26.02
N ASN A 165 -24.64 -16.67 26.51
CA ASN A 165 -25.63 -17.38 25.69
C ASN A 165 -26.84 -16.55 25.25
N THR A 166 -27.06 -15.35 25.83
CA THR A 166 -28.24 -14.52 25.56
C THR A 166 -27.96 -13.03 25.74
N GLY A 167 -28.58 -12.21 24.90
CA GLY A 167 -28.73 -10.76 25.13
C GLY A 167 -27.54 -9.87 24.78
N ILE A 168 -26.38 -10.41 24.43
CA ILE A 168 -25.25 -9.55 24.04
C ILE A 168 -25.52 -8.95 22.66
N ASP A 169 -25.54 -7.62 22.58
CA ASP A 169 -25.72 -6.90 21.31
C ASP A 169 -24.53 -7.14 20.37
N ASN A 170 -24.78 -7.02 19.07
CA ASN A 170 -23.71 -7.05 18.07
C ASN A 170 -22.92 -5.74 18.09
N ALA A 171 -21.68 -5.80 17.63
CA ALA A 171 -20.85 -4.63 17.35
C ALA A 171 -20.68 -4.48 15.84
N THR A 172 -20.59 -3.24 15.39
CA THR A 172 -20.29 -2.91 13.99
C THR A 172 -18.90 -2.30 13.89
N VAL A 173 -18.11 -2.78 12.93
CA VAL A 173 -16.88 -2.12 12.49
C VAL A 173 -17.10 -1.65 11.07
N ALA A 174 -17.15 -0.34 10.87
CA ALA A 174 -17.15 0.26 9.54
C ALA A 174 -15.72 0.20 8.99
N VAL A 175 -15.55 -0.49 7.88
CA VAL A 175 -14.27 -0.57 7.17
C VAL A 175 -14.42 0.23 5.89
N ASN A 176 -13.67 1.32 5.78
CA ASN A 176 -13.58 2.07 4.54
C ASN A 176 -12.52 1.38 3.68
N SER A 177 -12.95 0.76 2.58
CA SER A 177 -12.06 0.44 1.47
C SER A 177 -11.77 1.75 0.76
N ILE A 178 -10.51 2.15 0.79
CA ILE A 178 -10.03 3.27 0.00
C ILE A 178 -9.66 2.67 -1.35
N ASP A 179 -10.48 3.02 -2.35
CA ASP A 179 -10.30 2.63 -3.73
C ASP A 179 -8.89 3.05 -4.16
N SER A 180 -8.29 2.24 -5.03
CA SER A 180 -7.05 2.59 -5.68
C SER A 180 -7.18 3.98 -6.30
N SER A 181 -6.51 4.98 -5.71
CA SER A 181 -6.71 6.39 -6.04
C SER A 181 -6.14 6.82 -7.41
N SER A 182 -6.02 5.90 -8.37
CA SER A 182 -5.30 6.14 -9.61
C SER A 182 -6.02 5.63 -10.86
N ILE A 183 -6.25 6.58 -11.77
CA ILE A 183 -6.11 6.35 -13.20
C ILE A 183 -4.81 5.60 -13.44
N SER A 184 -4.87 4.27 -13.60
CA SER A 184 -3.74 3.49 -14.08
C SER A 184 -3.18 4.17 -15.31
N ALA A 185 -1.94 4.62 -15.21
CA ALA A 185 -1.30 5.42 -16.23
C ALA A 185 0.12 4.95 -16.44
N ILE A 186 0.57 5.09 -17.69
CA ILE A 186 1.97 5.01 -18.07
C ILE A 186 2.52 6.44 -18.03
N THR A 187 3.45 6.68 -17.11
CA THR A 187 4.16 7.96 -17.03
C THR A 187 5.38 7.91 -17.93
N LEU A 188 5.44 8.83 -18.89
CA LEU A 188 6.60 9.07 -19.73
C LEU A 188 7.26 10.38 -19.30
N THR A 189 8.51 10.33 -18.87
CA THR A 189 9.24 11.52 -18.40
C THR A 189 10.49 11.72 -19.25
N THR A 190 10.58 12.87 -19.92
CA THR A 190 11.75 13.25 -20.70
C THR A 190 12.94 13.51 -19.76
N THR A 191 14.08 12.86 -19.99
CA THR A 191 15.31 13.11 -19.20
C THR A 191 16.29 14.04 -19.89
N GLY A 192 16.03 14.38 -21.16
CA GLY A 192 16.74 15.34 -21.98
C GLY A 192 15.79 16.27 -22.73
N GLY A 193 16.07 16.50 -24.02
CA GLY A 193 15.23 17.34 -24.90
C GLY A 193 14.14 16.57 -25.64
N ASN A 194 14.17 15.23 -25.57
CA ASN A 194 13.47 14.34 -26.49
C ASN A 194 13.81 14.68 -27.95
N SER A 195 15.09 14.98 -28.20
CA SER A 195 15.60 15.39 -29.50
C SER A 195 16.86 14.60 -29.82
N VAL A 196 16.93 14.07 -31.04
CA VAL A 196 18.09 13.37 -31.56
C VAL A 196 18.44 13.93 -32.94
N THR A 197 19.70 13.89 -33.32
CA THR A 197 20.21 14.33 -34.63
C THR A 197 20.77 13.15 -35.41
N GLU A 198 20.44 13.07 -36.70
CA GLU A 198 20.84 11.99 -37.60
C GLU A 198 22.35 11.91 -37.84
N SER A 199 23.06 13.05 -37.72
CA SER A 199 24.44 13.22 -38.17
C SER A 199 25.51 12.42 -37.40
N SER A 200 25.14 11.62 -36.40
CA SER A 200 26.11 10.92 -35.56
C SER A 200 25.55 9.76 -34.73
N GLY A 201 24.36 9.24 -35.06
CA GLY A 201 23.72 8.21 -34.22
C GLY A 201 23.54 8.69 -32.78
N THR A 202 23.23 9.98 -32.62
CA THR A 202 23.03 10.57 -31.30
C THR A 202 21.89 9.86 -30.58
N THR A 203 22.01 9.79 -29.26
CA THR A 203 20.97 9.21 -28.43
C THR A 203 20.47 10.23 -27.43
N ASP A 204 19.19 10.16 -27.13
CA ASP A 204 18.57 10.81 -25.98
C ASP A 204 17.86 9.74 -25.16
N THR A 205 17.41 10.09 -23.96
CA THR A 205 16.66 9.17 -23.10
C THR A 205 15.38 9.80 -22.57
N PHE A 206 14.38 8.94 -22.37
CA PHE A 206 13.23 9.22 -21.52
C PHE A 206 13.03 8.04 -20.58
N THR A 207 12.21 8.20 -19.56
CA THR A 207 11.87 7.13 -18.63
C THR A 207 10.40 6.75 -18.72
N VAL A 208 10.13 5.50 -18.42
CA VAL A 208 8.80 4.90 -18.31
C VAL A 208 8.62 4.43 -16.87
N ALA A 209 7.46 4.71 -16.27
CA ALA A 209 7.03 4.15 -15.00
C ALA A 209 5.51 3.97 -15.00
N LEU A 210 4.98 3.18 -14.06
CA LEU A 210 3.56 3.14 -13.78
C LEU A 210 3.23 4.13 -12.66
N ALA A 211 2.08 4.80 -12.78
CA ALA A 211 1.61 5.73 -11.76
C ALA A 211 1.30 5.02 -10.42
N THR A 212 0.81 3.79 -10.46
CA THR A 212 0.43 3.00 -9.28
C THR A 212 0.81 1.55 -9.36
N ARG A 213 0.70 0.88 -8.20
CA ARG A 213 1.13 -0.49 -8.03
C ARG A 213 0.14 -1.42 -8.73
N PRO A 214 0.57 -2.19 -9.74
CA PRO A 214 -0.33 -3.11 -10.42
C PRO A 214 -0.53 -4.38 -9.58
N ALA A 215 -1.70 -5.01 -9.69
CA ALA A 215 -2.03 -6.28 -9.07
C ALA A 215 -1.36 -7.48 -9.77
N GLN A 216 -1.08 -7.34 -11.07
CA GLN A 216 -0.38 -8.33 -11.89
C GLN A 216 0.72 -7.68 -12.72
N ASN A 217 1.61 -8.48 -13.29
CA ASN A 217 2.67 -7.94 -14.13
C ASN A 217 2.11 -7.24 -15.38
N VAL A 218 2.53 -5.99 -15.59
CA VAL A 218 2.20 -5.14 -16.73
C VAL A 218 3.37 -5.13 -17.69
N THR A 219 3.13 -5.53 -18.95
CA THR A 219 4.13 -5.41 -20.02
C THR A 219 3.84 -4.14 -20.80
N VAL A 220 4.78 -3.20 -20.82
CA VAL A 220 4.70 -1.96 -21.60
C VAL A 220 5.57 -2.11 -22.85
N THR A 221 4.94 -2.12 -24.02
CA THR A 221 5.61 -2.16 -25.33
C THR A 221 5.77 -0.76 -25.90
N LEU A 222 6.97 -0.44 -26.36
CA LEU A 222 7.36 0.86 -26.91
C LEU A 222 7.54 0.74 -28.42
N THR A 223 6.92 1.65 -29.17
CA THR A 223 6.88 1.60 -30.64
C THR A 223 7.13 2.99 -31.21
N SER A 224 8.03 3.10 -32.19
CA SER A 224 8.18 4.33 -32.98
C SER A 224 7.13 4.37 -34.09
N ALA A 225 6.53 5.53 -34.32
CA ALA A 225 5.66 5.76 -35.47
C ALA A 225 6.44 5.77 -36.80
N ASP A 226 7.74 6.09 -36.76
CA ASP A 226 8.65 6.01 -37.88
C ASP A 226 10.01 5.47 -37.44
N THR A 227 10.29 4.21 -37.76
CA THR A 227 11.57 3.56 -37.44
C THR A 227 12.68 3.90 -38.43
N GLY A 228 12.37 4.56 -39.55
CA GLY A 228 13.36 5.10 -40.48
C GLY A 228 14.06 6.33 -39.91
N GLU A 229 13.41 7.01 -38.96
CA GLU A 229 13.86 8.26 -38.33
C GLU A 229 14.43 8.03 -36.92
N VAL A 230 13.71 7.28 -36.08
CA VAL A 230 14.11 7.04 -34.68
C VAL A 230 13.68 5.67 -34.18
N THR A 231 14.58 5.03 -33.43
CA THR A 231 14.35 3.74 -32.78
C THR A 231 14.41 3.85 -31.26
N VAL A 232 13.81 2.87 -30.57
CA VAL A 232 13.76 2.81 -29.10
C VAL A 232 14.38 1.51 -28.58
N ALA A 233 15.13 1.60 -27.48
CA ALA A 233 15.68 0.44 -26.79
C ALA A 233 15.73 0.63 -25.26
N PRO A 234 15.25 -0.33 -24.44
CA PRO A 234 14.52 -1.53 -24.85
C PRO A 234 13.13 -1.18 -25.43
N SER A 235 12.61 -2.01 -26.34
CA SER A 235 11.26 -1.85 -26.91
C SER A 235 10.15 -2.44 -26.04
N SER A 236 10.49 -3.05 -24.90
CA SER A 236 9.53 -3.60 -23.94
C SER A 236 10.11 -3.60 -22.54
N VAL A 237 9.31 -3.22 -21.55
CA VAL A 237 9.63 -3.26 -20.12
C VAL A 237 8.51 -3.92 -19.34
N VAL A 238 8.84 -4.62 -18.25
CA VAL A 238 7.85 -5.30 -17.40
C VAL A 238 7.87 -4.69 -16.00
N PHE A 239 6.69 -4.28 -15.56
CA PHE A 239 6.44 -3.76 -14.23
C PHE A 239 5.58 -4.75 -13.44
N GLY A 240 5.85 -4.88 -12.15
CA GLY A 240 5.07 -5.62 -11.19
C GLY A 240 5.07 -4.89 -9.85
N THR A 241 4.54 -5.53 -8.82
CA THR A 241 4.31 -4.91 -7.51
C THR A 241 5.56 -4.29 -6.87
N GLY A 242 6.75 -4.85 -7.12
CA GLY A 242 8.00 -4.38 -6.52
C GLY A 242 8.79 -3.34 -7.30
N ASN A 243 8.43 -3.04 -8.55
CA ASN A 243 9.21 -2.14 -9.42
C ASN A 243 8.37 -1.15 -10.24
N PHE A 244 7.05 -1.12 -10.07
CA PHE A 244 6.13 -0.28 -10.85
C PHE A 244 6.51 1.21 -10.90
N SER A 245 6.96 1.77 -9.78
CA SER A 245 7.34 3.17 -9.63
C SER A 245 8.83 3.42 -9.91
N SER A 246 9.61 2.36 -10.12
CA SER A 246 11.02 2.49 -10.48
C SER A 246 11.13 2.84 -11.97
N ALA A 247 11.51 4.09 -12.25
CA ALA A 247 11.67 4.59 -13.61
C ALA A 247 12.66 3.73 -14.43
N GLN A 248 12.18 3.20 -15.55
CA GLN A 248 12.98 2.43 -16.51
C GLN A 248 13.43 3.36 -17.64
N THR A 249 14.74 3.43 -17.89
CA THR A 249 15.31 4.27 -18.95
C THR A 249 15.14 3.62 -20.32
N ILE A 250 14.59 4.39 -21.25
CA ILE A 250 14.48 4.05 -22.67
C ILE A 250 15.39 4.99 -23.47
N THR A 251 16.24 4.39 -24.29
CA THR A 251 17.14 5.09 -25.20
C THR A 251 16.46 5.30 -26.55
N LEU A 252 16.49 6.54 -27.02
CA LEU A 252 16.16 6.96 -28.37
C LEU A 252 17.44 6.98 -29.19
N THR A 253 17.40 6.48 -30.42
CA THR A 253 18.52 6.53 -31.36
C THR A 253 18.03 7.01 -32.71
N ALA A 254 18.55 8.15 -33.18
CA ALA A 254 18.30 8.61 -34.56
C ALA A 254 18.84 7.58 -35.57
N VAL A 255 18.11 7.41 -36.65
CA VAL A 255 18.52 6.61 -37.80
C VAL A 255 18.87 7.57 -38.91
N GLU A 256 20.13 7.55 -39.35
CA GLU A 256 20.56 8.40 -40.47
C GLU A 256 19.92 7.91 -41.76
N ASP A 257 19.14 8.78 -42.39
CA ASP A 257 18.79 8.65 -43.78
C ASP A 257 19.62 9.64 -44.64
N PHE A 258 19.70 9.41 -45.96
CA PHE A 258 20.50 10.25 -46.87
C PHE A 258 19.63 11.29 -47.61
N VAL A 259 18.48 11.63 -47.06
CA VAL A 259 17.48 12.53 -47.62
C VAL A 259 17.45 13.79 -46.76
N VAL A 260 17.71 14.94 -47.37
CA VAL A 260 17.50 16.23 -46.69
C VAL A 260 16.00 16.55 -46.78
N ASP A 261 15.26 16.30 -45.72
CA ASP A 261 13.82 16.54 -45.64
C ASP A 261 13.38 17.44 -44.49
N GLY A 262 14.33 17.93 -43.69
CA GLY A 262 14.11 18.80 -42.54
C GLY A 262 13.75 18.04 -41.27
N ASN A 263 13.66 18.76 -40.14
CA ASN A 263 13.37 18.12 -38.86
C ASN A 263 12.02 17.37 -38.87
N GLN A 264 12.05 16.11 -38.42
CA GLN A 264 10.87 15.26 -38.28
C GLN A 264 10.38 15.20 -36.83
N ASN A 265 9.07 15.12 -36.64
CA ASN A 265 8.46 14.89 -35.31
C ASN A 265 7.81 13.51 -35.29
N VAL A 266 8.43 12.58 -34.58
CA VAL A 266 8.01 11.17 -34.52
C VAL A 266 7.42 10.85 -33.15
N ASN A 267 6.22 10.28 -33.13
CA ASN A 267 5.60 9.85 -31.87
C ASN A 267 6.13 8.47 -31.45
N ILE A 268 6.57 8.37 -30.20
CA ILE A 268 6.83 7.10 -29.53
C ILE A 268 5.61 6.73 -28.70
N SER A 269 5.04 5.56 -28.96
CA SER A 269 3.88 5.04 -28.24
C SER A 269 4.30 3.97 -27.25
N ALA A 270 3.86 4.10 -25.99
CA ALA A 270 3.96 3.10 -24.94
C ALA A 270 2.58 2.49 -24.70
N ASN A 271 2.42 1.19 -24.93
CA ASN A 271 1.14 0.49 -24.78
C ASN A 271 1.28 -0.65 -23.76
N ALA A 272 0.38 -0.70 -22.77
CA ALA A 272 0.37 -1.72 -21.74
C ALA A 272 -0.52 -2.92 -22.10
N THR A 273 -0.06 -4.12 -21.74
CA THR A 273 -0.84 -5.35 -21.75
C THR A 273 -0.68 -6.05 -20.41
N SER A 274 -1.79 -6.42 -19.78
CA SER A 274 -1.80 -7.06 -18.47
C SER A 274 -3.06 -7.91 -18.27
N THR A 275 -3.01 -8.80 -17.28
CA THR A 275 -4.22 -9.44 -16.72
C THR A 275 -4.82 -8.62 -15.58
N ASP A 276 -4.08 -7.63 -15.08
CA ASP A 276 -4.61 -6.52 -14.30
C ASP A 276 -5.45 -5.64 -15.25
N ILE A 277 -6.75 -5.58 -15.00
CA ILE A 277 -7.71 -4.91 -15.86
C ILE A 277 -7.47 -3.39 -15.89
N SER A 278 -7.00 -2.82 -14.78
CA SER A 278 -6.73 -1.40 -14.64
C SER A 278 -5.57 -0.97 -15.56
N TYR A 279 -4.60 -1.86 -15.78
CA TYR A 279 -3.46 -1.63 -16.68
C TYR A 279 -3.61 -2.22 -18.09
N ASN A 280 -4.69 -2.96 -18.39
CA ASN A 280 -4.82 -3.60 -19.69
C ASN A 280 -5.27 -2.58 -20.76
N SER A 281 -4.56 -2.53 -21.88
CA SER A 281 -4.89 -1.67 -23.04
C SER A 281 -4.83 -0.16 -22.77
N ILE A 282 -4.14 0.29 -21.72
CA ILE A 282 -3.81 1.71 -21.56
C ILE A 282 -2.59 2.07 -22.41
N GLY A 283 -2.52 3.33 -22.84
CA GLY A 283 -1.44 3.84 -23.68
C GLY A 283 -1.03 5.25 -23.31
N SER A 284 0.21 5.60 -23.65
CA SER A 284 0.77 6.95 -23.53
C SER A 284 1.69 7.21 -24.71
N THR A 285 1.86 8.47 -25.09
CA THR A 285 2.69 8.86 -26.23
C THR A 285 3.57 10.04 -25.86
N THR A 286 4.81 10.05 -26.37
CA THR A 286 5.69 11.21 -26.29
C THR A 286 6.23 11.55 -27.68
N PRO A 287 6.18 12.83 -28.11
CA PRO A 287 6.79 13.26 -29.37
C PRO A 287 8.32 13.34 -29.20
N VAL A 288 9.04 12.93 -30.25
CA VAL A 288 10.49 13.05 -30.37
C VAL A 288 10.79 13.88 -31.61
N THR A 289 11.68 14.85 -31.47
CA THR A 289 12.19 15.60 -32.62
C THR A 289 13.44 14.90 -33.15
N VAL A 290 13.48 14.64 -34.44
CA VAL A 290 14.64 14.16 -35.17
C VAL A 290 15.16 15.32 -35.99
N ASP A 291 16.31 15.87 -35.60
CA ASP A 291 16.98 16.96 -36.29
C ASP A 291 17.69 16.42 -37.53
N ASP A 292 17.26 16.87 -38.70
CA ASP A 292 17.88 16.53 -39.99
C ASP A 292 19.30 17.08 -40.02
N ALA A 293 20.23 16.17 -40.30
CA ALA A 293 21.60 16.53 -40.50
C ALA A 293 21.77 17.14 -41.89
N ALA A 294 22.02 18.46 -41.96
CA ALA A 294 22.39 19.11 -43.21
C ALA A 294 23.42 18.25 -43.98
N GLY A 295 22.97 17.67 -45.10
CA GLY A 295 23.75 16.71 -45.86
C GLY A 295 25.13 17.26 -46.25
N PRO A 296 26.11 16.38 -46.58
CA PRO A 296 27.45 16.84 -46.95
C PRO A 296 27.35 17.86 -48.07
N VAL A 297 27.89 19.06 -47.84
CA VAL A 297 28.03 20.09 -48.86
C VAL A 297 29.00 19.53 -49.91
N LEU A 298 28.46 19.05 -51.03
CA LEU A 298 29.24 18.54 -52.18
C LEU A 298 30.06 19.65 -52.83
#